data_AF-A0A7K4SGI1-F1
#
_entry.id   AF-A0A7K4SGI1-F1
#
_cell.length_a   1.000
_cell.length_b   1.000
_cell.length_c   1.000
_cell.angle_alpha   90.00
_cell.angle_beta   90.00
_cell.angle_gamma   90.00
#
_symmetry.space_group_name_H-M   'P 1'
#
loop_
_entity.id
_entity.type
_entity.pdbx_description
1 polymer ?
#
loop_
_entity_poly.entity_id
_entity_poly.type
_entity_poly.pdbx_seq_one_letter_code
_entity_poly.pdbx_strand_id
1 'polypeptide(L)'
;SADQALDRFAMKRFYEDKVVPVGQPSQKRYIHYFSGLLSGSIKMNNKPLFLHHVIMHGIPNFESKGGCRPFLKIYQAMQPVYTSGI
;
A
#
# COMPACT_ATOMS: atom_id res chain seq x y z
N SER A 1 8.09 -15.30 28.49
CA SER A 1 7.29 -16.35 29.16
C SER A 1 6.52 -17.16 28.13
N ALA A 2 6.09 -18.38 28.45
CA ALA A 2 5.21 -19.18 27.59
C ALA A 2 3.91 -18.41 27.24
N ASP A 3 3.35 -17.66 28.20
CA ASP A 3 2.13 -16.88 28.00
C ASP A 3 2.30 -15.79 26.93
N GLN A 4 3.45 -15.11 26.91
CA GLN A 4 3.76 -14.09 25.89
C GLN A 4 3.87 -14.70 24.48
N ALA A 5 4.34 -15.94 24.36
CA ALA A 5 4.43 -16.63 23.08
C ALA A 5 3.04 -17.04 22.58
N LEU A 6 2.19 -17.53 23.48
CA LEU A 6 0.78 -17.85 23.20
C LEU A 6 -0.01 -16.60 22.79
N ASP A 7 0.14 -15.49 23.51
CA ASP A 7 -0.51 -14.22 23.16
C ASP A 7 -0.06 -13.72 21.79
N ARG A 8 1.25 -13.77 21.50
CA ARG A 8 1.77 -13.39 20.18
C ARG A 8 1.21 -14.28 19.07
N PHE A 9 1.09 -15.59 19.32
CA PHE A 9 0.49 -16.52 18.37
C PHE A 9 -1.00 -16.22 18.13
N ALA A 10 -1.77 -16.02 19.21
CA ALA A 10 -3.19 -15.70 19.14
C ALA A 10 -3.45 -14.38 18.39
N MET A 11 -2.67 -13.33 18.69
CA MET A 11 -2.76 -12.05 17.99
C MET A 11 -2.44 -12.19 16.50
N LYS A 12 -1.38 -12.93 16.15
CA LYS A 12 -1.01 -13.18 14.76
C LYS A 12 -2.15 -13.90 14.02
N ARG A 13 -2.70 -14.95 14.63
CA ARG A 13 -3.78 -15.75 14.05
C ARG A 13 -5.05 -14.93 13.85
N PHE A 14 -5.43 -14.13 14.86
CA PHE A 14 -6.57 -13.21 14.76
C PHE A 14 -6.37 -12.20 13.62
N TYR A 15 -5.19 -11.60 13.51
CA TYR A 15 -4.87 -10.68 12.42
C TYR A 15 -5.00 -11.35 11.05
N GLU A 16 -4.43 -12.54 10.88
CA GLU A 16 -4.49 -13.31 9.62
C GLU A 16 -5.93 -13.71 9.25
N ASP A 17 -6.73 -14.14 10.22
CA ASP A 17 -8.06 -14.68 9.96
C ASP A 17 -9.15 -13.60 9.87
N LYS A 18 -8.98 -12.47 10.56
CA LYS A 18 -10.04 -11.44 10.70
C LYS A 18 -9.70 -10.12 10.04
N VAL A 19 -8.43 -9.71 10.02
CA VAL A 19 -8.02 -8.36 9.58
C VAL A 19 -7.50 -8.39 8.15
N VAL A 20 -6.66 -9.36 7.80
CA VAL A 20 -6.09 -9.49 6.44
C VAL A 20 -7.16 -9.66 5.35
N PRO A 21 -8.25 -10.44 5.51
CA PRO A 21 -9.22 -10.62 4.44
C PRO A 21 -10.00 -9.33 4.09
N VAL A 22 -10.21 -8.45 5.07
CA VAL A 22 -11.04 -7.24 4.95
C VAL A 22 -10.19 -5.99 4.68
N GLY A 23 -8.89 -6.04 4.98
CA GLY A 23 -7.98 -4.90 4.85
C GLY A 23 -7.65 -4.53 3.40
N GLN A 24 -7.61 -3.22 3.13
CA GLN A 24 -7.15 -2.67 1.86
C GLN A 24 -5.67 -3.00 1.61
N PRO A 25 -5.24 -3.27 0.36
CA PRO A 25 -3.84 -3.55 0.05
C PRO A 25 -2.85 -2.49 0.57
N SER A 26 -3.28 -1.21 0.58
CA SER A 26 -2.51 -0.09 1.11
C SER A 26 -2.23 -0.22 2.62
N GLN A 27 -3.19 -0.70 3.40
CA GLN A 27 -3.03 -0.90 4.85
C GLN A 27 -2.02 -2.04 5.12
N LYS A 28 -2.13 -3.14 4.37
CA LYS A 28 -1.19 -4.27 4.47
C LYS A 28 0.26 -3.83 4.18
N ARG A 29 0.43 -2.94 3.19
CA ARG A 29 1.74 -2.36 2.85
C ARG A 29 2.37 -1.62 4.04
N TYR A 30 1.60 -0.82 4.78
CA TYR A 30 2.10 -0.10 5.96
C TYR A 30 2.51 -1.02 7.10
N ILE A 31 1.76 -2.11 7.31
CA ILE A 31 2.12 -3.14 8.30
C ILE A 31 3.45 -3.80 7.92
N HIS A 32 3.61 -4.14 6.63
CA HIS A 32 4.86 -4.71 6.13
C HIS A 32 6.05 -3.74 6.30
N TYR A 33 5.87 -2.46 5.96
CA TYR A 33 6.92 -1.44 6.14
C TYR A 33 7.33 -1.30 7.61
N PHE A 34 6.36 -1.16 8.51
CA PHE A 34 6.65 -1.02 9.93
C PHE A 34 7.36 -2.26 10.49
N SER A 35 6.87 -3.46 10.13
CA SER A 35 7.53 -4.71 10.53
C SER A 35 8.96 -4.82 10.00
N GLY A 36 9.22 -4.39 8.76
CA GLY A 36 10.56 -4.41 8.18
C GLY A 36 11.50 -3.36 8.77
N LEU A 37 10.98 -2.22 9.21
CA LEU A 37 11.74 -1.22 9.97
C LEU A 37 12.16 -1.77 11.33
N LEU A 38 11.25 -2.44 12.05
CA LEU A 38 11.54 -3.04 13.36
C LEU A 38 12.53 -4.21 13.27
N SER A 39 12.48 -5.00 12.20
CA SER A 39 13.41 -6.11 11.98
C SER A 39 14.75 -5.66 11.36
N GLY A 40 14.85 -4.41 10.91
CA GLY A 40 16.00 -3.88 10.18
C GLY A 40 16.13 -4.36 8.73
N SER A 41 15.15 -5.12 8.21
CA SER A 41 15.14 -5.54 6.80
C SER A 41 14.80 -4.40 5.83
N ILE A 42 14.18 -3.33 6.32
CA ILE A 42 13.91 -2.10 5.57
C ILE A 42 14.67 -0.95 6.22
N LYS A 43 15.27 -0.09 5.39
CA LYS A 43 15.92 1.15 5.81
C LYS A 43 15.24 2.34 5.12
N MET A 44 15.02 3.42 5.86
CA MET A 44 14.43 4.64 5.33
C MET A 44 15.38 5.30 4.32
N ASN A 45 14.85 5.67 3.16
CA ASN A 45 15.55 6.50 2.19
C ASN A 45 15.12 7.95 2.37
N ASN A 46 16.07 8.82 2.72
CA ASN A 46 15.81 10.25 2.90
C ASN A 46 16.24 11.09 1.70
N LYS A 47 16.70 10.47 0.61
CA LYS A 47 17.02 11.18 -0.63
C LYS A 47 15.73 11.56 -1.36
N PRO A 48 15.67 12.75 -2.00
CA PRO A 48 14.53 13.11 -2.82
C PRO A 48 14.35 12.12 -3.97
N LEU A 49 13.09 11.84 -4.31
CA LEU A 49 12.70 11.00 -5.44
C LEU A 49 11.87 11.83 -6.42
N PHE A 50 12.11 11.62 -7.71
CA PHE A 50 11.40 12.30 -8.78
C PHE A 50 10.56 11.28 -9.55
N LEU A 51 9.25 11.52 -9.63
CA LEU A 51 8.36 10.70 -10.44
C LEU A 51 8.28 11.30 -11.84
N HIS A 52 8.94 10.66 -12.80
CA HIS A 52 8.96 11.13 -14.19
C HIS A 52 7.75 10.64 -14.98
N HIS A 53 7.43 9.35 -14.89
CA HIS A 53 6.38 8.72 -15.67
C HIS A 53 5.63 7.65 -14.86
N VAL A 54 4.36 7.45 -15.21
CA VAL A 54 3.54 6.34 -14.73
C VAL A 54 3.13 5.52 -15.95
N ILE A 55 3.44 4.23 -15.94
CA ILE A 55 3.12 3.31 -17.03
C ILE A 55 2.06 2.32 -16.51
N MET A 56 0.93 2.25 -17.21
CA MET A 56 -0.13 1.27 -16.91
C MET A 56 -0.01 0.11 -17.89
N HIS A 57 0.22 -1.10 -17.37
CA HIS A 57 0.25 -2.31 -18.17
C HIS A 57 -1.18 -2.85 -18.37
N GLY A 58 -1.56 -3.06 -19.63
CA GLY A 58 -2.94 -3.41 -20.00
C GLY A 58 -3.89 -2.21 -19.94
N ILE A 59 -5.04 -2.33 -20.60
CA ILE A 59 -6.07 -1.28 -20.62
C ILE A 59 -7.30 -1.80 -19.85
N PRO A 60 -7.62 -1.22 -18.68
CA PRO A 60 -8.85 -1.54 -17.97
C PRO A 60 -10.08 -1.26 -18.83
N ASN A 61 -11.12 -2.08 -18.71
CA ASN A 61 -12.35 -1.96 -19.49
C ASN A 61 -13.47 -1.32 -18.65
N PHE A 62 -13.45 0.01 -18.53
CA PHE A 62 -14.42 0.81 -17.77
C PHE A 62 -15.44 1.55 -18.67
N GLU A 63 -15.24 1.56 -19.98
CA GLU A 63 -16.11 2.25 -20.95
C GLU A 63 -16.99 1.26 -21.74
N SER A 64 -18.16 1.72 -22.18
CA SER A 64 -19.15 0.87 -22.88
C SER A 64 -18.64 0.24 -24.18
N LYS A 65 -17.64 0.86 -24.83
CA LYS A 65 -17.03 0.38 -26.08
C LYS A 65 -15.67 -0.32 -25.88
N GLY A 66 -15.28 -0.60 -24.64
CA GLY A 66 -13.91 -1.01 -24.36
C GLY A 66 -13.04 0.15 -23.85
N GLY A 67 -12.11 -0.16 -22.95
CA GLY A 67 -11.03 0.75 -22.55
C GLY A 67 -11.38 1.69 -21.38
N CYS A 68 -10.56 2.71 -21.18
CA CYS A 68 -10.73 3.69 -20.10
C CYS A 68 -10.15 5.07 -20.47
N ARG A 69 -10.56 6.12 -19.75
CA ARG A 69 -9.97 7.46 -19.80
C ARG A 69 -9.28 7.74 -18.46
N PRO A 70 -8.00 7.36 -18.31
CA PRO A 70 -7.33 7.43 -17.02
C PRO A 70 -7.09 8.89 -16.62
N PHE A 71 -7.36 9.19 -15.36
CA PHE A 71 -7.00 10.45 -14.71
C PHE A 71 -6.16 10.13 -13.48
N LEU A 72 -5.07 10.88 -13.28
CA LEU A 72 -4.13 10.67 -12.19
C LEU A 72 -4.06 11.91 -11.31
N LYS A 73 -4.22 11.71 -10.00
CA LYS A 73 -3.99 12.73 -8.99
C LYS A 73 -3.05 12.21 -7.91
N ILE A 74 -1.99 12.96 -7.63
CA ILE A 74 -0.96 12.59 -6.66
C ILE A 74 -1.11 13.48 -5.43
N TYR A 75 -1.13 12.84 -4.27
CA TYR A 75 -1.23 13.52 -2.98
C TYR A 75 0.01 13.24 -2.13
N GLN A 76 0.44 14.25 -1.39
CA GLN A 76 1.43 14.16 -0.33
C GLN A 76 0.86 14.83 0.91
N ALA A 77 0.85 14.12 2.04
CA ALA A 77 0.28 14.62 3.29
C ALA A 77 -1.15 15.20 3.12
N MET A 78 -2.00 14.48 2.38
CA MET A 78 -3.36 14.88 2.02
C MET A 78 -3.49 16.12 1.13
N GLN A 79 -2.37 16.71 0.69
CA GLN A 79 -2.34 17.84 -0.23
C GLN A 79 -2.10 17.37 -1.66
N PRO A 80 -2.88 17.84 -2.66
CA PRO A 80 -2.66 17.49 -4.04
C PRO A 80 -1.40 18.18 -4.58
N VAL A 81 -0.43 17.41 -5.03
CA VAL A 81 0.85 17.93 -5.56
C VAL A 81 0.94 17.82 -7.09
N TYR A 82 0.10 16.99 -7.71
CA TYR A 82 -0.01 16.88 -9.16
C TYR A 82 -1.38 16.38 -9.57
N THR A 83 -1.86 16.85 -10.72
CA THR A 83 -3.10 16.41 -11.37
C THR A 83 -2.82 16.31 -12.87
N SER A 84 -3.12 15.16 -13.49
CA SER A 84 -3.00 15.01 -14.94
C SER A 84 -4.06 15.82 -15.68
N GLY A 85 -3.84 16.05 -16.97
CA GLY A 85 -4.90 16.56 -17.86
C GLY A 85 -6.10 15.63 -17.91
N ILE A 86 -7.23 16.18 -18.36
CA ILE A 86 -8.52 15.51 -18.60
C ILE A 86 -8.76 15.48 -20.11
#